data_AF-A0AAW5S6Z9-F1
#
_entry.id   AF-A0AAW5S6Z9-F1
#
_cell.length_a   1.000
_cell.length_b   1.000
_cell.length_c   1.000
_cell.angle_alpha   90.00
_cell.angle_beta   90.00
_cell.angle_gamma   90.00
#
_symmetry.space_group_name_H-M   'P 1'
#
loop_
_entity.id
_entity.type
_entity.pdbx_description
1 polymer ?
#
loop_
_entity_poly.entity_id
_entity_poly.type
_entity_poly.pdbx_seq_one_letter_code
_entity_poly.pdbx_strand_id
1 'polypeptide(L)'
;MRPNLTGFSRGSNRRVVGVWVVFVLALASWLLGGYIAAAVAVLVGVALVFVRWWGQPAWSWAVLWRRGRRPIDWSAPITVANNRSGGGVRVQDGVAVVAVQLLGRAHRATLVTGSVTVETENVLDVVELAPMLHQALGLQLDSISVVTVGSRHGNVGDYPRVYDSEIGTPPYAGRRETWLIMRLAVIDNAQALRWRTTVGAAAISVAQRIAGLLRCQGLRAKVANATDLAELDRRLGWDAVSGTVQRWKAIRGEAGWMTTYAYPPQAITSRNLSQAWTLRADEVIQNVTVYPDGHCSATITVRTPTPAPTPPSVILRRLNGEQAAAAAANMCGPRPHLRGLRRSRLPAELITEIGPSGVLIGKLPNGDRLLMPVTDAGELSRVFVAADDPIAKRIVIRTAGAGERVCVHTRDMSRWVSVRMPEISVVNSSRPAPRTTVSVVEYAPRRGEGVEAAISPTPRPATVITVAPAGTTLSEAQRHGFEVIIEQVSPAVVNVSAAGKNWLVEMDMFRAEHRYVSLEPVSMSVGM
;
A
#
# COMPACT_ATOMS: atom_id res chain seq x y z
N MET A 1 -10.45 -31.19 -0.50
CA MET A 1 -10.05 -32.03 0.65
C MET A 1 -10.46 -31.36 1.96
N ARG A 2 -11.22 -32.09 2.79
CA ARG A 2 -11.53 -31.70 4.18
C ARG A 2 -10.22 -31.48 4.94
N PRO A 3 -10.17 -30.51 5.87
CA PRO A 3 -8.91 -30.13 6.48
C PRO A 3 -8.39 -31.31 7.31
N ASN A 4 -7.15 -31.75 7.04
CA ASN A 4 -6.40 -32.52 8.04
C ASN A 4 -6.02 -31.55 9.16
N LEU A 5 -7.04 -31.32 9.97
CA LEU A 5 -7.02 -30.73 11.29
C LEU A 5 -6.23 -31.65 12.20
N THR A 6 -5.33 -31.08 12.97
CA THR A 6 -5.36 -31.04 14.43
C THR A 6 -3.92 -30.94 14.92
N GLY A 7 -3.71 -30.35 16.09
CA GLY A 7 -2.49 -30.61 16.87
C GLY A 7 -2.30 -32.09 17.24
N PHE A 8 -3.01 -33.03 16.62
CA PHE A 8 -3.26 -34.39 17.03
C PHE A 8 -3.48 -35.29 15.79
N SER A 9 -2.51 -35.35 14.87
CA SER A 9 -2.43 -36.47 13.91
C SER A 9 -2.26 -37.79 14.68
N ARG A 10 -2.53 -38.94 14.04
CA ARG A 10 -2.33 -40.28 14.66
C ARG A 10 -0.87 -40.53 15.13
N GLY A 11 0.08 -39.66 14.78
CA GLY A 11 1.47 -39.67 15.27
C GLY A 11 1.95 -38.37 15.96
N SER A 12 1.06 -37.49 16.44
CA SER A 12 1.48 -36.24 17.09
C SER A 12 1.84 -36.44 18.57
N ASN A 13 3.09 -36.12 18.95
CA ASN A 13 3.58 -36.11 20.33
C ASN A 13 2.70 -35.31 21.29
N ARG A 14 1.95 -34.32 20.76
CA ARG A 14 1.05 -33.51 21.58
C ARG A 14 -0.07 -34.36 22.17
N ARG A 15 -0.56 -35.41 21.47
CA ARG A 15 -1.68 -36.30 21.90
C ARG A 15 -1.31 -37.03 23.17
N VAL A 16 -0.09 -37.52 23.19
CA VAL A 16 0.56 -38.14 24.35
C VAL A 16 0.68 -37.14 25.49
N VAL A 17 1.14 -35.91 25.21
CA VAL A 17 1.20 -34.83 26.23
C VAL A 17 -0.19 -34.49 26.78
N GLY A 18 -1.22 -34.44 25.94
CA GLY A 18 -2.60 -34.18 26.37
C GLY A 18 -3.14 -35.26 27.30
N VAL A 19 -2.90 -36.54 26.96
CA VAL A 19 -3.26 -37.69 27.84
C VAL A 19 -2.49 -37.60 29.16
N TRP A 20 -1.19 -37.29 29.12
CA TRP A 20 -0.38 -37.10 30.32
C TRP A 20 -0.90 -35.98 31.22
N VAL A 21 -1.29 -34.84 30.66
CA VAL A 21 -1.85 -33.72 31.43
C VAL A 21 -3.17 -34.12 32.10
N VAL A 22 -4.06 -34.82 31.39
CA VAL A 22 -5.32 -35.32 31.98
C VAL A 22 -5.03 -36.33 33.09
N PHE A 23 -4.06 -37.22 32.89
CA PHE A 23 -3.65 -38.20 33.88
C PHE A 23 -3.07 -37.57 35.14
N VAL A 24 -2.17 -36.59 35.00
CA VAL A 24 -1.55 -35.87 36.13
C VAL A 24 -2.60 -35.05 36.89
N LEU A 25 -3.52 -34.39 36.19
CA LEU A 25 -4.63 -33.66 36.83
C LEU A 25 -5.56 -34.62 37.59
N ALA A 26 -5.90 -35.75 37.01
CA ALA A 26 -6.72 -36.77 37.66
C ALA A 26 -6.04 -37.32 38.93
N LEU A 27 -4.73 -37.61 38.86
CA LEU A 27 -3.94 -38.11 39.98
C LEU A 27 -3.84 -37.06 41.11
N ALA A 28 -3.59 -35.80 40.77
CA ALA A 28 -3.52 -34.70 41.74
C ALA A 28 -4.88 -34.43 42.40
N SER A 29 -5.97 -34.42 41.62
CA SER A 29 -7.33 -34.24 42.15
C SER A 29 -7.80 -35.43 42.98
N TRP A 30 -7.36 -36.64 42.65
CA TRP A 30 -7.62 -37.83 43.46
C TRP A 30 -7.00 -37.72 44.86
N LEU A 31 -5.75 -37.24 44.95
CA LEU A 31 -5.04 -37.05 46.22
C LEU A 31 -5.71 -36.01 47.14
N LEU A 32 -6.40 -35.02 46.57
CA LEU A 32 -7.02 -33.91 47.32
C LEU A 32 -8.50 -34.13 47.66
N GLY A 33 -9.25 -34.87 46.83
CA GLY A 33 -10.71 -34.96 46.94
C GLY A 33 -11.31 -36.33 46.62
N GLY A 34 -10.48 -37.37 46.56
CA GLY A 34 -10.92 -38.75 46.31
C GLY A 34 -11.48 -38.98 44.90
N TYR A 35 -12.22 -40.07 44.73
CA TYR A 35 -12.65 -40.57 43.42
C TYR A 35 -13.57 -39.60 42.65
N ILE A 36 -14.42 -38.84 43.35
CA ILE A 36 -15.33 -37.87 42.73
C ILE A 36 -14.54 -36.71 42.12
N ALA A 37 -13.54 -36.18 42.83
CA ALA A 37 -12.68 -35.12 42.32
C ALA A 37 -11.85 -35.59 41.11
N ALA A 38 -11.35 -36.83 41.15
CA ALA A 38 -10.64 -37.43 40.03
C ALA A 38 -11.54 -37.58 38.78
N ALA A 39 -12.78 -38.06 38.95
CA ALA A 39 -13.74 -38.23 37.87
C ALA A 39 -14.10 -36.88 37.21
N VAL A 40 -14.32 -35.84 38.01
CA VAL A 40 -14.57 -34.47 37.52
C VAL A 40 -13.34 -33.93 36.78
N ALA A 41 -12.12 -34.14 37.30
CA ALA A 41 -10.89 -33.70 36.66
C ALA A 41 -10.64 -34.40 35.32
N VAL A 42 -10.95 -35.69 35.20
CA VAL A 42 -10.89 -36.43 33.93
C VAL A 42 -11.92 -35.86 32.95
N LEU A 43 -13.17 -35.66 33.36
CA LEU A 43 -14.21 -35.11 32.49
C LEU A 43 -13.85 -33.71 31.97
N VAL A 44 -13.43 -32.81 32.86
CA VAL A 44 -13.01 -31.45 32.51
C VAL A 44 -11.72 -31.45 31.68
N GLY A 45 -10.75 -32.29 32.03
CA GLY A 45 -9.50 -32.43 31.30
C GLY A 45 -9.72 -32.96 29.89
N VAL A 46 -10.54 -34.00 29.73
CA VAL A 46 -10.92 -34.54 28.42
C VAL A 46 -11.68 -33.49 27.62
N ALA A 47 -12.60 -32.76 28.24
CA ALA A 47 -13.32 -31.67 27.59
C ALA A 47 -12.36 -30.58 27.07
N LEU A 48 -11.47 -30.05 27.92
CA LEU A 48 -10.55 -28.98 27.52
C LEU A 48 -9.50 -29.41 26.48
N VAL A 49 -9.05 -30.68 26.55
CA VAL A 49 -7.98 -31.20 25.69
C VAL A 49 -8.52 -31.72 24.35
N PHE A 50 -9.68 -32.39 24.35
CA PHE A 50 -10.18 -33.11 23.18
C PHE A 50 -11.46 -32.53 22.57
N VAL A 51 -12.28 -31.78 23.32
CA VAL A 51 -13.47 -31.15 22.75
C VAL A 51 -13.04 -29.97 21.89
N ARG A 52 -13.46 -30.01 20.63
CA ARG A 52 -13.16 -28.98 19.62
C ARG A 52 -14.12 -27.82 19.80
N TRP A 53 -13.62 -26.70 20.31
CA TRP A 53 -14.32 -25.43 20.30
C TRP A 53 -13.97 -24.64 19.03
N TRP A 54 -14.96 -24.42 18.15
CA TRP A 54 -14.78 -23.77 16.84
C TRP A 54 -13.73 -24.46 15.96
N GLY A 55 -13.73 -25.79 15.97
CA GLY A 55 -12.85 -26.63 15.15
C GLY A 55 -11.45 -26.87 15.72
N GLN A 56 -11.11 -26.31 16.89
CA GLN A 56 -9.83 -26.52 17.57
C GLN A 56 -9.99 -26.77 19.08
N PRO A 57 -9.06 -27.47 19.75
CA PRO A 57 -9.09 -27.63 21.21
C PRO A 57 -9.03 -26.30 21.95
N ALA A 58 -9.69 -26.18 23.11
CA ALA A 58 -9.73 -24.94 23.90
C ALA A 58 -8.33 -24.41 24.28
N TRP A 59 -7.39 -25.31 24.61
CA TRP A 59 -6.01 -24.93 24.93
C TRP A 59 -5.27 -24.25 23.76
N SER A 60 -5.64 -24.55 22.52
CA SER A 60 -4.99 -23.96 21.34
C SER A 60 -5.27 -22.45 21.24
N TRP A 61 -6.45 -22.03 21.73
CA TRP A 61 -6.87 -20.64 21.85
C TRP A 61 -6.16 -19.95 23.02
N ALA A 62 -5.97 -20.62 24.16
CA ALA A 62 -5.19 -20.11 25.27
C ALA A 62 -3.71 -19.86 24.90
N VAL A 63 -3.11 -20.79 24.15
CA VAL A 63 -1.74 -20.63 23.61
C VAL A 63 -1.69 -19.47 22.61
N LEU A 64 -2.69 -19.36 21.74
CA LEU A 64 -2.79 -18.25 20.78
C LEU A 64 -2.90 -16.91 21.50
N TRP A 65 -3.72 -16.85 22.55
CA TRP A 65 -3.88 -15.66 23.38
C TRP A 65 -2.59 -15.26 24.10
N ARG A 66 -1.82 -16.24 24.61
CA ARG A 66 -0.53 -15.97 25.26
C ARG A 66 0.57 -15.57 24.27
N ARG A 67 0.57 -16.15 23.06
CA ARG A 67 1.57 -15.83 22.01
C ARG A 67 1.26 -14.53 21.27
N GLY A 68 -0.01 -14.30 20.93
CA GLY A 68 -0.49 -13.12 20.20
C GLY A 68 -0.55 -11.84 21.03
N ARG A 69 0.18 -11.79 22.15
CA ARG A 69 0.40 -10.62 23.01
C ARG A 69 1.89 -10.29 23.17
N ARG A 70 2.77 -11.02 22.49
CA ARG A 70 4.20 -10.77 22.55
C ARG A 70 4.56 -9.73 21.50
N PRO A 71 5.23 -8.63 21.88
CA PRO A 71 5.92 -7.77 20.94
C PRO A 71 6.83 -8.57 20.02
N ILE A 72 6.86 -8.19 18.76
CA ILE A 72 7.84 -8.71 17.80
C ILE A 72 9.00 -7.72 17.79
N ASP A 73 10.22 -8.26 17.93
CA ASP A 73 11.45 -7.49 17.88
C ASP A 73 12.37 -8.06 16.80
N TRP A 74 12.96 -7.17 16.01
CA TRP A 74 13.80 -7.52 14.87
C TRP A 74 15.07 -6.68 14.89
N SER A 75 16.17 -7.30 14.45
CA SER A 75 17.41 -6.59 14.18
C SER A 75 17.23 -5.47 13.14
N ALA A 76 17.99 -4.39 13.29
CA ALA A 76 18.00 -3.30 12.32
C ALA A 76 18.53 -3.80 10.96
N PRO A 77 18.01 -3.32 9.82
CA PRO A 77 18.58 -3.60 8.51
C PRO A 77 20.01 -3.08 8.41
N ILE A 78 20.87 -3.84 7.73
CA ILE A 78 22.26 -3.48 7.46
C ILE A 78 22.45 -3.19 5.97
N THR A 79 23.35 -2.28 5.64
CA THR A 79 23.77 -2.04 4.26
C THR A 79 24.87 -3.03 3.91
N VAL A 80 24.67 -3.81 2.86
CA VAL A 80 25.70 -4.70 2.30
C VAL A 80 25.97 -4.28 0.88
N ALA A 81 27.25 -4.27 0.51
CA ALA A 81 27.68 -3.97 -0.85
C ALA A 81 27.93 -5.27 -1.62
N ASN A 82 27.49 -5.29 -2.88
CA ASN A 82 27.75 -6.38 -3.81
C ASN A 82 28.02 -5.79 -5.20
N ASN A 83 29.14 -6.16 -5.83
CA ASN A 83 29.51 -5.67 -7.17
C ASN A 83 29.36 -4.13 -7.33
N ARG A 84 29.99 -3.36 -6.43
CA ARG A 84 29.98 -1.88 -6.41
C ARG A 84 28.60 -1.23 -6.25
N SER A 85 27.56 -1.99 -5.93
CA SER A 85 26.21 -1.49 -5.65
C SER A 85 25.74 -1.96 -4.27
N GLY A 86 25.26 -1.02 -3.47
CA GLY A 86 24.75 -1.30 -2.12
C GLY A 86 23.28 -1.69 -2.12
N GLY A 87 22.87 -2.46 -1.11
CA GLY A 87 21.46 -2.75 -0.81
C GLY A 87 21.26 -2.97 0.69
N GLY A 88 20.02 -2.78 1.14
CA GLY A 88 19.61 -3.11 2.49
C GLY A 88 19.30 -4.59 2.61
N VAL A 89 19.77 -5.23 3.67
CA VAL A 89 19.40 -6.59 4.03
C VAL A 89 19.13 -6.67 5.53
N ARG A 90 18.11 -7.43 5.92
CA ARG A 90 17.88 -7.83 7.30
C ARG A 90 18.07 -9.33 7.44
N VAL A 91 18.92 -9.77 8.36
CA VAL A 91 19.10 -11.20 8.67
C VAL A 91 18.52 -11.48 10.04
N GLN A 92 17.45 -12.25 10.09
CA GLN A 92 16.72 -12.55 11.32
C GLN A 92 16.22 -14.00 11.27
N ASP A 93 16.36 -14.73 12.39
CA ASP A 93 15.83 -16.09 12.55
C ASP A 93 16.19 -17.06 11.40
N GLY A 94 17.41 -16.94 10.87
CA GLY A 94 17.87 -17.77 9.75
C GLY A 94 17.27 -17.41 8.39
N VAL A 95 16.69 -16.21 8.24
CA VAL A 95 16.13 -15.69 6.99
C VAL A 95 16.79 -14.35 6.66
N ALA A 96 17.31 -14.22 5.44
CA ALA A 96 17.74 -12.94 4.89
C ALA A 96 16.61 -12.30 4.07
N VAL A 97 16.26 -11.07 4.41
CA VAL A 97 15.16 -10.31 3.80
C VAL A 97 15.73 -9.11 3.07
N VAL A 98 15.32 -8.95 1.81
CA VAL A 98 15.65 -7.81 0.95
C VAL A 98 14.36 -7.34 0.28
N ALA A 99 14.32 -6.07 -0.14
CA ALA A 99 13.15 -5.53 -0.83
C ALA A 99 13.52 -4.76 -2.10
N VAL A 100 12.56 -4.70 -3.01
CA VAL A 100 12.60 -3.89 -4.23
C VAL A 100 11.34 -3.05 -4.29
N GLN A 101 11.48 -1.74 -4.42
CA GLN A 101 10.36 -0.84 -4.67
C GLN A 101 9.96 -0.94 -6.15
N LEU A 102 8.68 -1.11 -6.42
CA LEU A 102 8.12 -1.04 -7.76
C LEU A 102 7.58 0.36 -8.00
N LEU A 103 8.24 1.08 -8.90
CA LEU A 103 7.89 2.43 -9.31
C LEU A 103 6.91 2.40 -10.50
N GLY A 104 6.86 1.26 -11.22
CA GLY A 104 5.97 1.06 -12.34
C GLY A 104 6.33 1.94 -13.54
N ARG A 105 5.32 2.33 -14.31
CA ARG A 105 5.42 3.17 -15.50
C ARG A 105 4.91 4.58 -15.17
N ALA A 106 5.73 5.60 -15.44
CA ALA A 106 5.40 6.97 -15.10
C ALA A 106 4.14 7.46 -15.84
N HIS A 107 3.33 8.25 -15.16
CA HIS A 107 2.23 9.03 -15.76
C HIS A 107 1.27 8.22 -16.65
N ARG A 108 1.03 6.94 -16.31
CA ARG A 108 0.03 6.12 -16.99
C ARG A 108 -1.35 6.52 -16.50
N ALA A 109 -2.19 6.91 -17.44
CA ALA A 109 -3.59 7.17 -17.19
C ALA A 109 -4.29 5.96 -16.55
N THR A 110 -5.28 6.27 -15.73
CA THR A 110 -6.18 5.28 -15.13
C THR A 110 -7.60 5.60 -15.55
N LEU A 111 -8.31 4.64 -16.11
CA LEU A 111 -9.69 4.77 -16.54
C LEU A 111 -10.61 4.08 -15.53
N VAL A 112 -11.72 4.73 -15.18
CA VAL A 112 -12.81 4.08 -14.44
C VAL A 112 -13.89 3.71 -15.42
N THR A 113 -14.11 2.41 -15.59
CA THR A 113 -15.13 1.82 -16.44
C THR A 113 -16.32 1.33 -15.60
N GLY A 114 -17.55 1.59 -16.05
CA GLY A 114 -18.77 1.03 -15.45
C GLY A 114 -18.98 1.30 -13.94
N SER A 115 -18.36 2.34 -13.37
CA SER A 115 -18.38 2.71 -11.93
C SER A 115 -17.78 1.71 -10.94
N VAL A 116 -17.30 0.54 -11.39
CA VAL A 116 -16.85 -0.56 -10.49
C VAL A 116 -15.49 -1.14 -10.86
N THR A 117 -14.97 -0.83 -12.04
CA THR A 117 -13.68 -1.33 -12.52
C THR A 117 -12.74 -0.17 -12.83
N VAL A 118 -11.46 -0.47 -12.69
CA VAL A 118 -10.38 0.45 -12.99
C VAL A 118 -9.41 -0.24 -13.92
N GLU A 119 -9.01 0.46 -14.97
CA GLU A 119 -8.09 -0.02 -16.00
C GLU A 119 -6.89 0.92 -16.08
N THR A 120 -5.70 0.33 -16.06
CA THR A 120 -4.44 1.07 -16.24
C THR A 120 -3.41 0.17 -16.88
N GLU A 121 -2.46 0.76 -17.59
CA GLU A 121 -1.28 0.04 -18.11
C GLU A 121 -0.20 -0.15 -17.04
N ASN A 122 -0.31 0.51 -15.89
CA ASN A 122 0.65 0.39 -14.81
C ASN A 122 0.29 -0.77 -13.87
N VAL A 123 0.52 -1.99 -14.34
CA VAL A 123 0.20 -3.21 -13.62
C VAL A 123 1.38 -4.17 -13.53
N LEU A 124 1.32 -5.06 -12.54
CA LEU A 124 2.17 -6.23 -12.39
C LEU A 124 1.27 -7.46 -12.38
N ASP A 125 1.57 -8.43 -13.25
CA ASP A 125 1.05 -9.78 -13.08
C ASP A 125 1.93 -10.52 -12.05
N VAL A 126 1.33 -10.86 -10.91
CA VAL A 126 2.01 -11.55 -9.81
C VAL A 126 2.51 -12.93 -10.25
N VAL A 127 1.91 -13.52 -11.29
CA VAL A 127 2.32 -14.81 -11.84
C VAL A 127 3.74 -14.77 -12.41
N GLU A 128 4.16 -13.63 -12.97
CA GLU A 128 5.50 -13.44 -13.52
C GLU A 128 6.61 -13.52 -12.46
N LEU A 129 6.27 -13.36 -11.18
CA LEU A 129 7.22 -13.48 -10.07
C LEU A 129 7.53 -14.94 -9.72
N ALA A 130 6.66 -15.89 -10.09
CA ALA A 130 6.85 -17.31 -9.78
C ALA A 130 8.19 -17.88 -10.29
N PRO A 131 8.60 -17.69 -11.56
CA PRO A 131 9.91 -18.15 -12.02
C PRO A 131 11.06 -17.44 -11.29
N MET A 132 10.85 -16.21 -10.80
CA MET A 132 11.87 -15.42 -10.10
C MET A 132 12.16 -15.94 -8.67
N LEU A 133 11.36 -16.86 -8.13
CA LEU A 133 11.67 -17.54 -6.86
C LEU A 133 12.89 -18.45 -6.95
N HIS A 134 13.19 -18.96 -8.16
CA HIS A 134 14.36 -19.78 -8.43
C HIS A 134 15.46 -18.91 -9.04
N GLN A 135 16.66 -19.03 -8.50
CA GLN A 135 17.78 -18.16 -8.80
C GLN A 135 18.99 -18.99 -9.24
N ALA A 136 19.93 -18.33 -9.93
CA ALA A 136 21.13 -18.98 -10.43
C ALA A 136 21.89 -19.74 -9.33
N LEU A 137 22.54 -20.84 -9.72
CA LEU A 137 23.35 -21.70 -8.85
C LEU A 137 22.53 -22.30 -7.68
N GLY A 138 21.31 -22.76 -7.97
CA GLY A 138 20.48 -23.53 -7.04
C GLY A 138 19.96 -22.75 -5.84
N LEU A 139 19.99 -21.42 -5.88
CA LEU A 139 19.45 -20.58 -4.81
C LEU A 139 17.93 -20.45 -5.01
N GLN A 140 17.16 -20.57 -3.94
CA GLN A 140 15.71 -20.52 -3.98
C GLN A 140 15.18 -19.65 -2.84
N LEU A 141 14.32 -18.69 -3.17
CA LEU A 141 13.62 -17.87 -2.20
C LEU A 141 12.53 -18.69 -1.49
N ASP A 142 12.32 -18.46 -0.20
CA ASP A 142 11.18 -19.02 0.54
C ASP A 142 9.85 -18.39 0.07
N SER A 143 9.90 -17.12 -0.34
CA SER A 143 8.75 -16.40 -0.87
C SER A 143 9.12 -15.05 -1.49
N ILE A 144 8.22 -14.54 -2.33
CA ILE A 144 8.15 -13.13 -2.72
C ILE A 144 6.78 -12.61 -2.29
N SER A 145 6.76 -11.57 -1.44
CA SER A 145 5.54 -10.85 -1.06
C SER A 145 5.43 -9.55 -1.85
N VAL A 146 4.37 -9.42 -2.63
CA VAL A 146 3.93 -8.15 -3.24
C VAL A 146 3.11 -7.40 -2.21
N VAL A 147 3.68 -6.37 -1.62
CA VAL A 147 3.06 -5.55 -0.58
C VAL A 147 2.75 -4.19 -1.16
N THR A 148 1.47 -3.87 -1.26
CA THR A 148 0.98 -2.59 -1.73
C THR A 148 0.34 -1.84 -0.57
N VAL A 149 0.86 -0.65 -0.26
CA VAL A 149 0.36 0.23 0.80
C VAL A 149 -0.13 1.53 0.21
N GLY A 150 -1.23 2.05 0.73
CA GLY A 150 -1.79 3.28 0.19
C GLY A 150 -3.08 3.72 0.86
N SER A 151 -3.65 4.81 0.36
CA SER A 151 -4.93 5.34 0.78
C SER A 151 -5.72 5.84 -0.42
N ARG A 152 -7.04 5.85 -0.29
CA ARG A 152 -7.92 6.41 -1.33
C ARG A 152 -7.74 7.92 -1.44
N HIS A 153 -7.62 8.61 -0.31
CA HIS A 153 -7.54 10.06 -0.24
C HIS A 153 -6.52 10.51 0.81
N GLY A 154 -6.24 11.81 0.86
CA GLY A 154 -5.47 12.43 1.95
C GLY A 154 -6.16 12.31 3.30
N ASN A 155 -5.40 12.18 4.39
CA ASN A 155 -5.96 11.95 5.74
C ASN A 155 -6.08 13.23 6.59
N VAL A 156 -5.87 14.41 5.99
CA VAL A 156 -5.83 15.69 6.70
C VAL A 156 -6.82 16.68 6.06
N GLY A 157 -7.66 17.29 6.90
CA GLY A 157 -8.71 18.21 6.48
C GLY A 157 -9.96 17.53 5.91
N ASP A 158 -10.98 18.33 5.60
CA ASP A 158 -12.31 17.80 5.22
C ASP A 158 -12.43 17.49 3.72
N TYR A 159 -11.73 18.26 2.87
CA TYR A 159 -11.86 18.14 1.41
C TYR A 159 -11.51 16.75 0.87
N PRO A 160 -10.44 16.05 1.31
CA PRO A 160 -10.13 14.72 0.79
C PRO A 160 -11.27 13.70 0.94
N ARG A 161 -12.03 13.77 2.04
CA ARG A 161 -13.20 12.89 2.26
C ARG A 161 -14.34 13.20 1.30
N VAL A 162 -14.55 14.49 1.00
CA VAL A 162 -15.53 14.94 0.01
C VAL A 162 -15.08 14.50 -1.38
N TYR A 163 -13.81 14.69 -1.73
CA TYR A 163 -13.25 14.25 -3.00
C TYR A 163 -13.41 12.73 -3.20
N ASP A 164 -13.15 11.91 -2.18
CA ASP A 164 -13.40 10.46 -2.25
C ASP A 164 -14.89 10.11 -2.48
N SER A 165 -15.79 10.90 -1.89
CA SER A 165 -17.23 10.72 -2.10
C SER A 165 -17.66 11.02 -3.54
N GLU A 166 -17.05 12.01 -4.20
CA GLU A 166 -17.32 12.39 -5.60
C GLU A 166 -16.74 11.36 -6.60
N ILE A 167 -15.60 10.75 -6.28
CA ILE A 167 -15.05 9.62 -7.04
C ILE A 167 -16.00 8.41 -6.96
N GLY A 168 -16.60 8.18 -5.79
CA GLY A 168 -17.59 7.14 -5.57
C GLY A 168 -16.96 5.78 -5.21
N THR A 169 -17.49 4.71 -5.79
CA THR A 169 -17.14 3.32 -5.46
C THR A 169 -16.06 2.62 -6.30
N PRO A 170 -15.44 3.20 -7.37
CA PRO A 170 -14.46 2.44 -8.13
C PRO A 170 -13.21 2.18 -7.27
N PRO A 171 -12.47 1.08 -7.51
CA PRO A 171 -11.22 0.77 -6.82
C PRO A 171 -10.10 1.76 -7.16
N TYR A 172 -10.11 2.87 -6.42
CA TYR A 172 -9.29 4.05 -6.63
C TYR A 172 -8.25 4.18 -5.50
N ALA A 173 -7.03 4.56 -5.84
CA ALA A 173 -6.00 4.88 -4.85
C ALA A 173 -5.33 6.21 -5.18
N GLY A 174 -5.62 7.25 -4.39
CA GLY A 174 -4.94 8.55 -4.51
C GLY A 174 -3.45 8.44 -4.20
N ARG A 175 -3.09 7.56 -3.25
CA ARG A 175 -1.71 7.15 -2.98
C ARG A 175 -1.61 5.65 -2.97
N ARG A 176 -0.64 5.11 -3.70
CA ARG A 176 -0.35 3.67 -3.72
C ARG A 176 1.11 3.44 -4.04
N GLU A 177 1.76 2.68 -3.18
CA GLU A 177 3.17 2.33 -3.27
C GLU A 177 3.28 0.80 -3.19
N THR A 178 4.08 0.20 -4.07
CA THR A 178 4.20 -1.26 -4.17
C THR A 178 5.65 -1.69 -3.93
N TRP A 179 5.82 -2.72 -3.12
CA TRP A 179 7.12 -3.30 -2.76
C TRP A 179 7.11 -4.81 -2.98
N LEU A 180 8.23 -5.35 -3.44
CA LEU A 180 8.52 -6.78 -3.45
C LEU A 180 9.45 -7.09 -2.28
N ILE A 181 8.97 -7.88 -1.32
CA ILE A 181 9.77 -8.36 -0.19
C ILE A 181 10.17 -9.81 -0.48
N MET A 182 11.46 -10.03 -0.68
CA MET A 182 12.03 -11.34 -0.98
C MET A 182 12.67 -11.90 0.28
N ARG A 183 12.40 -13.18 0.56
CA ARG A 183 12.91 -13.84 1.76
C ARG A 183 13.70 -15.08 1.37
N LEU A 184 14.95 -15.14 1.82
CA LEU A 184 15.88 -16.22 1.56
C LEU A 184 16.14 -16.99 2.84
N ALA A 185 15.65 -18.24 2.92
CA ALA A 185 15.92 -19.11 4.06
C ALA A 185 17.35 -19.67 3.98
N VAL A 186 18.14 -19.48 5.03
CA VAL A 186 19.57 -19.84 5.04
C VAL A 186 19.75 -21.36 5.06
N ILE A 187 18.99 -22.07 5.89
CA ILE A 187 19.14 -23.52 6.07
C ILE A 187 18.81 -24.27 4.78
N ASP A 188 17.68 -23.95 4.15
CA ASP A 188 17.23 -24.59 2.91
C ASP A 188 18.19 -24.33 1.74
N ASN A 189 18.97 -23.25 1.82
CA ASN A 189 19.94 -22.84 0.80
C ASN A 189 21.40 -23.11 1.18
N ALA A 190 21.68 -23.92 2.22
CA ALA A 190 23.03 -24.09 2.75
C ALA A 190 24.06 -24.52 1.67
N GLN A 191 23.69 -25.44 0.78
CA GLN A 191 24.56 -25.90 -0.31
C GLN A 191 24.84 -24.78 -1.33
N ALA A 192 23.81 -24.03 -1.72
CA ALA A 192 23.94 -22.93 -2.66
C ALA A 192 24.76 -21.77 -2.04
N LEU A 193 24.61 -21.52 -0.74
CA LEU A 193 25.30 -20.44 -0.04
C LEU A 193 26.78 -20.74 0.22
N ARG A 194 27.21 -22.02 0.21
CA ARG A 194 28.59 -22.43 0.48
C ARG A 194 29.64 -21.74 -0.41
N TRP A 195 29.27 -21.44 -1.66
CA TRP A 195 30.17 -20.83 -2.65
C TRP A 195 30.04 -19.30 -2.75
N ARG A 196 29.31 -18.67 -1.82
CA ARG A 196 29.04 -17.23 -1.80
C ARG A 196 29.71 -16.58 -0.60
N THR A 197 30.12 -15.32 -0.76
CA THR A 197 30.87 -14.58 0.27
C THR A 197 30.06 -14.39 1.55
N THR A 198 28.82 -13.90 1.43
CA THR A 198 27.90 -13.74 2.56
C THR A 198 26.46 -13.98 2.13
N VAL A 199 25.61 -14.36 3.09
CA VAL A 199 24.16 -14.46 2.88
C VAL A 199 23.56 -13.13 2.43
N GLY A 200 24.04 -12.01 3.01
CA GLY A 200 23.59 -10.68 2.65
C GLY A 200 23.87 -10.31 1.19
N ALA A 201 25.10 -10.56 0.73
CA ALA A 201 25.48 -10.34 -0.67
C ALA A 201 24.70 -11.25 -1.63
N ALA A 202 24.42 -12.50 -1.21
CA ALA A 202 23.58 -13.42 -1.97
C ALA A 202 22.15 -12.89 -2.13
N ALA A 203 21.52 -12.44 -1.05
CA ALA A 203 20.17 -11.88 -1.06
C ALA A 203 20.09 -10.60 -1.90
N ILE A 204 21.07 -9.70 -1.78
CA ILE A 204 21.12 -8.48 -2.61
C ILE A 204 21.30 -8.80 -4.08
N SER A 205 22.12 -9.79 -4.42
CA SER A 205 22.26 -10.25 -5.82
C SER A 205 20.92 -10.73 -6.40
N VAL A 206 20.08 -11.37 -5.58
CA VAL A 206 18.72 -11.77 -5.99
C VAL A 206 17.85 -10.55 -6.24
N ALA A 207 17.83 -9.59 -5.31
CA ALA A 207 17.08 -8.35 -5.47
C ALA A 207 17.49 -7.58 -6.73
N GLN A 208 18.80 -7.49 -7.00
CA GLN A 208 19.34 -6.83 -8.19
C GLN A 208 18.92 -7.52 -9.49
N ARG A 209 18.97 -8.86 -9.53
CA ARG A 209 18.51 -9.62 -10.70
C ARG A 209 17.01 -9.46 -10.93
N ILE A 210 16.20 -9.56 -9.89
CA ILE A 210 14.74 -9.39 -9.99
C ILE A 210 14.42 -7.96 -10.45
N ALA A 211 15.05 -6.94 -9.87
CA ALA A 211 14.89 -5.56 -10.33
C ALA A 211 15.34 -5.38 -11.79
N GLY A 212 16.42 -6.03 -12.22
CA GLY A 212 16.87 -6.04 -13.61
C GLY A 212 15.85 -6.67 -14.57
N LEU A 213 15.29 -7.84 -14.21
CA LEU A 213 14.26 -8.53 -14.98
C LEU A 213 13.00 -7.68 -15.15
N LEU A 214 12.53 -7.07 -14.06
CA LEU A 214 11.36 -6.18 -14.09
C LEU A 214 11.60 -4.96 -14.99
N ARG A 215 12.80 -4.39 -14.96
CA ARG A 215 13.18 -3.29 -15.87
C ARG A 215 13.18 -3.73 -17.33
N CYS A 216 13.64 -4.95 -17.64
CA CYS A 216 13.54 -5.51 -18.99
C CYS A 216 12.08 -5.67 -19.46
N GLN A 217 11.12 -5.85 -18.55
CA GLN A 217 9.67 -5.86 -18.83
C GLN A 217 9.06 -4.44 -18.86
N GLY A 218 9.88 -3.40 -18.78
CA GLY A 218 9.44 -2.00 -18.78
C GLY A 218 8.81 -1.54 -17.47
N LEU A 219 9.03 -2.25 -16.36
CA LEU A 219 8.64 -1.82 -15.01
C LEU A 219 9.85 -1.22 -14.29
N ARG A 220 9.78 0.07 -13.94
CA ARG A 220 10.85 0.69 -13.16
C ARG A 220 10.84 0.11 -11.75
N ALA A 221 12.01 -0.32 -11.30
CA ALA A 221 12.21 -0.96 -10.01
C ALA A 221 13.51 -0.48 -9.35
N LYS A 222 13.50 -0.30 -8.04
CA LYS A 222 14.66 0.18 -7.25
C LYS A 222 14.93 -0.78 -6.09
N VAL A 223 16.18 -1.23 -5.95
CA VAL A 223 16.59 -2.05 -4.80
C VAL A 223 16.60 -1.18 -3.55
N ALA A 224 15.95 -1.64 -2.48
CA ALA A 224 15.86 -0.92 -1.22
C ALA A 224 17.23 -0.83 -0.54
N ASN A 225 17.58 0.33 0.02
CA ASN A 225 18.68 0.45 0.97
C ASN A 225 18.20 0.13 2.41
N ALA A 226 19.11 0.12 3.40
CA ALA A 226 18.76 -0.19 4.78
C ALA A 226 17.76 0.81 5.40
N THR A 227 17.88 2.08 5.05
CA THR A 227 16.95 3.15 5.47
C THR A 227 15.57 2.97 4.82
N ASP A 228 15.51 2.58 3.55
CA ASP A 228 14.27 2.28 2.83
C ASP A 228 13.52 1.12 3.52
N LEU A 229 14.23 0.07 3.94
CA LEU A 229 13.61 -1.05 4.68
C LEU A 229 13.03 -0.62 6.02
N ALA A 230 13.77 0.20 6.78
CA ALA A 230 13.31 0.71 8.07
C ALA A 230 12.09 1.66 7.92
N GLU A 231 12.13 2.53 6.90
CA GLU A 231 11.03 3.45 6.59
C GLU A 231 9.79 2.70 6.09
N LEU A 232 9.96 1.65 5.28
CA LEU A 232 8.87 0.78 4.86
C LEU A 232 8.19 0.11 6.05
N ASP A 233 8.96 -0.48 6.97
CA ASP A 233 8.39 -1.10 8.17
C ASP A 233 7.63 -0.08 9.04
N ARG A 234 8.19 1.13 9.18
CA ARG A 234 7.53 2.24 9.89
C ARG A 234 6.18 2.59 9.25
N ARG A 235 6.11 2.71 7.92
CA ARG A 235 4.85 2.98 7.20
C ARG A 235 3.83 1.86 7.37
N LEU A 236 4.30 0.62 7.31
CA LEU A 236 3.49 -0.58 7.48
C LEU A 236 3.01 -0.80 8.93
N GLY A 237 3.31 0.11 9.86
CA GLY A 237 2.81 0.09 11.23
C GLY A 237 3.68 -0.72 12.19
N TRP A 238 5.01 -0.62 12.07
CA TRP A 238 5.96 -1.29 12.97
C TRP A 238 5.66 -1.01 14.44
N ASP A 239 5.31 0.24 14.77
CA ASP A 239 4.89 0.69 16.10
C ASP A 239 3.73 -0.14 16.69
N ALA A 240 2.75 -0.53 15.85
CA ALA A 240 1.63 -1.37 16.27
C ALA A 240 2.05 -2.83 16.49
N VAL A 241 3.04 -3.31 15.74
CA VAL A 241 3.53 -4.70 15.76
C VAL A 241 4.50 -4.94 16.92
N SER A 242 5.44 -4.01 17.14
CA SER A 242 6.35 -4.01 18.28
C SER A 242 5.69 -3.49 19.57
N GLY A 243 4.50 -2.91 19.47
CA GLY A 243 3.73 -2.40 20.60
C GLY A 243 3.14 -3.49 21.51
N THR A 244 2.79 -3.08 22.73
CA THR A 244 2.18 -3.95 23.75
C THR A 244 0.64 -3.99 23.67
N VAL A 245 0.02 -3.04 22.96
CA VAL A 245 -1.44 -2.92 22.85
C VAL A 245 -1.97 -3.84 21.74
N GLN A 246 -2.02 -5.13 22.05
CA GLN A 246 -2.52 -6.17 21.15
C GLN A 246 -3.87 -6.72 21.64
N ARG A 247 -4.92 -6.54 20.84
CA ARG A 247 -6.25 -7.13 21.11
C ARG A 247 -6.46 -8.36 20.22
N TRP A 248 -7.43 -9.19 20.62
CA TRP A 248 -7.80 -10.38 19.86
C TRP A 248 -8.20 -10.08 18.42
N LYS A 249 -8.86 -8.94 18.18
CA LYS A 249 -9.43 -8.58 16.87
C LYS A 249 -8.62 -7.52 16.12
N ALA A 250 -7.69 -6.81 16.76
CA ALA A 250 -6.93 -5.71 16.17
C ALA A 250 -5.68 -5.39 17.01
N ILE A 251 -4.70 -4.71 16.41
CA ILE A 251 -3.56 -4.09 17.12
C ILE A 251 -3.68 -2.55 17.02
N ARG A 252 -3.04 -1.83 17.93
CA ARG A 252 -3.06 -0.36 17.93
C ARG A 252 -1.65 0.20 17.75
N GLY A 253 -1.49 1.06 16.75
CA GLY A 253 -0.34 1.94 16.61
C GLY A 253 -0.70 3.39 16.96
N GLU A 254 0.25 4.29 16.78
CA GLU A 254 0.12 5.74 16.91
C GLU A 254 -0.90 6.29 15.91
N ALA A 255 -0.87 5.79 14.67
CA ALA A 255 -1.72 6.25 13.58
C ALA A 255 -3.14 5.67 13.60
N GLY A 256 -3.46 4.72 14.49
CA GLY A 256 -4.80 4.13 14.60
C GLY A 256 -4.83 2.64 14.89
N TRP A 257 -5.98 2.03 14.66
CA TRP A 257 -6.21 0.59 14.81
C TRP A 257 -5.96 -0.14 13.50
N MET A 258 -5.18 -1.20 13.55
CA MET A 258 -4.90 -2.06 12.40
C MET A 258 -5.58 -3.40 12.57
N THR A 259 -6.30 -3.82 11.53
CA THR A 259 -6.93 -5.14 11.48
C THR A 259 -6.57 -5.86 10.19
N THR A 260 -5.96 -7.03 10.31
CA THR A 260 -5.60 -7.90 9.19
C THR A 260 -6.66 -8.97 8.96
N TYR A 261 -7.07 -9.06 7.70
CA TYR A 261 -7.98 -10.05 7.16
C TYR A 261 -7.27 -10.89 6.10
N ALA A 262 -7.64 -12.16 5.97
CA ALA A 262 -7.17 -13.06 4.94
C ALA A 262 -8.22 -13.27 3.87
N TYR A 263 -7.77 -13.38 2.62
CA TYR A 263 -8.59 -13.85 1.53
C TYR A 263 -8.73 -15.37 1.60
N PRO A 264 -9.93 -15.93 1.42
CA PRO A 264 -10.08 -17.36 1.23
C PRO A 264 -9.46 -17.77 -0.11
N PRO A 265 -8.92 -19.00 -0.23
CA PRO A 265 -8.21 -19.45 -1.43
C PRO A 265 -8.95 -19.22 -2.76
N GLN A 266 -10.28 -19.41 -2.77
CA GLN A 266 -11.11 -19.26 -3.98
C GLN A 266 -11.35 -17.80 -4.37
N ALA A 267 -11.08 -16.84 -3.47
CA ALA A 267 -11.32 -15.42 -3.71
C ALA A 267 -10.07 -14.65 -4.10
N ILE A 268 -8.91 -15.32 -4.27
CA ILE A 268 -7.69 -14.68 -4.74
C ILE A 268 -7.77 -14.55 -6.26
N THR A 269 -8.31 -13.41 -6.70
CA THR A 269 -8.46 -13.03 -8.12
C THR A 269 -8.15 -11.55 -8.29
N SER A 270 -7.70 -11.13 -9.47
CA SER A 270 -7.37 -9.71 -9.77
C SER A 270 -8.53 -8.78 -9.41
N ARG A 271 -9.77 -9.17 -9.75
CA ARG A 271 -10.99 -8.42 -9.41
C ARG A 271 -11.16 -8.25 -7.90
N ASN A 272 -11.06 -9.32 -7.11
CA ASN A 272 -11.26 -9.21 -5.66
C ASN A 272 -10.12 -8.46 -4.95
N LEU A 273 -8.91 -8.52 -5.51
CA LEU A 273 -7.78 -7.74 -5.02
C LEU A 273 -7.97 -6.26 -5.33
N SER A 274 -8.42 -5.88 -6.54
CA SER A 274 -8.69 -4.48 -6.87
C SER A 274 -9.79 -3.90 -5.99
N GLN A 275 -10.84 -4.68 -5.68
CA GLN A 275 -11.93 -4.25 -4.78
C GLN A 275 -11.47 -3.83 -3.37
N ALA A 276 -10.28 -4.25 -2.91
CA ALA A 276 -9.68 -3.74 -1.66
C ALA A 276 -9.57 -2.21 -1.65
N TRP A 277 -9.31 -1.63 -2.83
CA TRP A 277 -9.14 -0.20 -3.00
C TRP A 277 -10.46 0.57 -3.04
N THR A 278 -11.60 -0.09 -2.84
CA THR A 278 -12.91 0.58 -2.61
C THR A 278 -13.13 0.94 -1.14
N LEU A 279 -12.31 0.39 -0.24
CA LEU A 279 -12.48 0.56 1.20
C LEU A 279 -12.15 1.99 1.64
N ARG A 280 -13.12 2.62 2.31
CA ARG A 280 -12.94 3.92 2.97
C ARG A 280 -12.23 3.71 4.31
N ALA A 281 -10.91 3.73 4.25
CA ALA A 281 -10.02 3.59 5.38
C ALA A 281 -8.86 4.59 5.27
N ASP A 282 -8.24 4.92 6.40
CA ASP A 282 -7.12 5.85 6.43
C ASP A 282 -5.91 5.28 5.68
N GLU A 283 -5.74 3.96 5.73
CA GLU A 283 -4.72 3.24 4.97
C GLU A 283 -5.14 1.78 4.72
N VAL A 284 -4.76 1.26 3.55
CA VAL A 284 -4.92 -0.13 3.14
C VAL A 284 -3.54 -0.69 2.80
N ILE A 285 -3.21 -1.83 3.38
CA ILE A 285 -2.02 -2.62 3.07
C ILE A 285 -2.50 -3.96 2.52
N GLN A 286 -2.27 -4.19 1.24
CA GLN A 286 -2.54 -5.46 0.57
C GLN A 286 -1.24 -6.24 0.41
N ASN A 287 -1.25 -7.53 0.74
CA ASN A 287 -0.08 -8.39 0.62
C ASN A 287 -0.47 -9.67 -0.12
N VAL A 288 0.15 -9.93 -1.26
CA VAL A 288 0.07 -11.19 -2.01
C VAL A 288 1.43 -11.86 -1.95
N THR A 289 1.50 -13.03 -1.33
CA THR A 289 2.74 -13.79 -1.21
C THR A 289 2.72 -15.00 -2.14
N VAL A 290 3.73 -15.11 -3.00
CA VAL A 290 3.97 -16.25 -3.91
C VAL A 290 5.04 -17.15 -3.31
N TYR A 291 4.84 -18.46 -3.47
CA TYR A 291 5.69 -19.52 -2.92
C TYR A 291 6.28 -20.39 -4.05
N PRO A 292 7.45 -21.02 -3.83
CA PRO A 292 8.12 -21.81 -4.88
C PRO A 292 7.35 -23.03 -5.37
N ASP A 293 6.43 -23.53 -4.56
CA ASP A 293 5.55 -24.67 -4.85
C ASP A 293 4.38 -24.31 -5.77
N GLY A 294 4.37 -23.11 -6.36
CA GLY A 294 3.30 -22.63 -7.25
C GLY A 294 2.02 -22.25 -6.50
N HIS A 295 2.11 -22.05 -5.18
CA HIS A 295 1.01 -21.56 -4.37
C HIS A 295 1.13 -20.05 -4.10
N CYS A 296 0.01 -19.44 -3.69
CA CYS A 296 -0.03 -18.06 -3.19
C CYS A 296 -0.95 -17.91 -1.98
N SER A 297 -0.82 -16.80 -1.26
CA SER A 297 -1.75 -16.40 -0.20
C SER A 297 -1.90 -14.88 -0.21
N ALA A 298 -3.09 -14.37 0.13
CA ALA A 298 -3.33 -12.94 0.17
C ALA A 298 -3.96 -12.48 1.50
N THR A 299 -3.51 -11.32 1.97
CA THR A 299 -4.06 -10.63 3.14
C THR A 299 -4.29 -9.16 2.84
N ILE A 300 -5.19 -8.54 3.60
CA ILE A 300 -5.43 -7.11 3.62
C ILE A 300 -5.42 -6.63 5.06
N THR A 301 -4.60 -5.64 5.37
CA THR A 301 -4.59 -4.92 6.64
C THR A 301 -5.19 -3.56 6.42
N VAL A 302 -6.21 -3.23 7.21
CA VAL A 302 -6.91 -1.95 7.13
C VAL A 302 -6.60 -1.15 8.39
N ARG A 303 -6.22 0.11 8.22
CA ARG A 303 -6.03 1.08 9.31
C ARG A 303 -7.23 2.00 9.41
N THR A 304 -7.79 2.08 10.62
CA THR A 304 -8.97 2.91 10.91
C THR A 304 -8.78 3.65 12.24
N PRO A 305 -9.45 4.80 12.44
CA PRO A 305 -9.31 5.56 13.68
C PRO A 305 -9.92 4.83 14.88
N THR A 306 -10.92 3.97 14.63
CA THR A 306 -11.58 3.12 15.64
C THR A 306 -11.53 1.65 15.23
N PRO A 307 -11.61 0.70 16.18
CA PRO A 307 -11.60 -0.73 15.85
C PRO A 307 -12.85 -1.11 15.02
N ALA A 308 -12.64 -1.76 13.87
CA ALA A 308 -13.74 -2.23 13.04
C ALA A 308 -14.52 -3.38 13.72
N PRO A 309 -15.84 -3.25 13.98
CA PRO A 309 -16.60 -4.30 14.64
C PRO A 309 -16.72 -5.56 13.76
N THR A 310 -16.99 -5.35 12.47
CA THR A 310 -17.17 -6.39 11.44
C THR A 310 -16.10 -6.30 10.35
N PRO A 311 -15.86 -7.39 9.60
CA PRO A 311 -15.04 -7.33 8.38
C PRO A 311 -15.67 -6.40 7.34
N PRO A 312 -14.85 -5.74 6.51
CA PRO A 312 -15.36 -4.80 5.50
C PRO A 312 -16.02 -5.48 4.29
N SER A 313 -15.80 -6.79 4.12
CA SER A 313 -16.48 -7.60 3.11
C SER A 313 -16.72 -9.00 3.66
N VAL A 314 -17.83 -9.64 3.24
CA VAL A 314 -18.19 -11.02 3.60
C VAL A 314 -17.17 -12.06 3.12
N ILE A 315 -16.39 -11.72 2.09
CA ILE A 315 -15.32 -12.58 1.55
C ILE A 315 -14.16 -12.67 2.55
N LEU A 316 -13.88 -11.59 3.29
CA LEU A 316 -12.69 -11.44 4.12
C LEU A 316 -12.85 -12.10 5.48
N ARG A 317 -11.82 -12.84 5.91
CA ARG A 317 -11.79 -13.51 7.21
C ARG A 317 -10.79 -12.86 8.14
N ARG A 318 -11.25 -12.35 9.28
CA ARG A 318 -10.37 -11.74 10.29
C ARG A 318 -9.45 -12.79 10.91
N LEU A 319 -8.16 -12.49 11.00
CA LEU A 319 -7.14 -13.35 11.62
C LEU A 319 -7.11 -13.16 13.14
N ASN A 320 -8.19 -13.55 13.82
CA ASN A 320 -8.37 -13.36 15.26
C ASN A 320 -7.25 -14.04 16.07
N GLY A 321 -6.66 -13.31 17.02
CA GLY A 321 -5.56 -13.75 17.87
C GLY A 321 -4.18 -13.76 17.19
N GLU A 322 -4.11 -13.44 15.90
CA GLU A 322 -2.88 -13.48 15.09
C GLU A 322 -2.55 -12.10 14.48
N GLN A 323 -3.16 -11.02 14.96
CA GLN A 323 -3.12 -9.70 14.33
C GLN A 323 -1.71 -9.10 14.23
N ALA A 324 -0.90 -9.17 15.30
CA ALA A 324 0.49 -8.70 15.28
C ALA A 324 1.35 -9.49 14.29
N ALA A 325 1.26 -10.82 14.32
CA ALA A 325 1.95 -11.68 13.36
C ALA A 325 1.46 -11.43 11.91
N ALA A 326 0.16 -11.22 11.72
CA ALA A 326 -0.41 -11.00 10.40
C ALA A 326 0.01 -9.64 9.82
N ALA A 327 0.10 -8.60 10.64
CA ALA A 327 0.66 -7.31 10.22
C ALA A 327 2.17 -7.41 9.96
N ALA A 328 2.92 -8.14 10.79
CA ALA A 328 4.35 -8.40 10.61
C ALA A 328 4.66 -9.15 9.30
N ALA A 329 3.75 -9.98 8.80
CA ALA A 329 3.92 -10.67 7.52
C ALA A 329 3.99 -9.72 6.31
N ASN A 330 3.50 -8.48 6.45
CA ASN A 330 3.60 -7.43 5.43
C ASN A 330 4.97 -6.74 5.41
N MET A 331 5.79 -6.92 6.45
CA MET A 331 7.01 -6.15 6.69
C MET A 331 8.28 -6.90 6.29
N CYS A 332 9.41 -6.22 6.39
CA CYS A 332 10.73 -6.72 5.99
C CYS A 332 11.38 -7.67 7.01
N GLY A 333 10.58 -8.48 7.71
CA GLY A 333 11.03 -9.50 8.64
C GLY A 333 10.77 -10.93 8.14
N PRO A 334 11.17 -11.96 8.90
CA PRO A 334 10.80 -13.35 8.63
C PRO A 334 9.28 -13.52 8.59
N ARG A 335 8.77 -14.44 7.77
CA ARG A 335 7.32 -14.68 7.72
C ARG A 335 6.88 -15.46 8.96
N PRO A 336 5.95 -14.93 9.77
CA PRO A 336 5.37 -15.71 10.84
C PRO A 336 4.43 -16.78 10.27
N HIS A 337 4.28 -17.87 11.00
CA HIS A 337 3.28 -18.88 10.70
C HIS A 337 1.89 -18.40 11.16
N LEU A 338 0.98 -18.21 10.21
CA LEU A 338 -0.40 -17.78 10.45
C LEU A 338 -1.36 -18.96 10.27
N ARG A 339 -2.04 -19.37 11.34
CA ARG A 339 -2.98 -20.51 11.33
C ARG A 339 -4.21 -20.22 10.48
N GLY A 340 -4.70 -18.98 10.52
CA GLY A 340 -5.89 -18.57 9.78
C GLY A 340 -5.65 -18.33 8.28
N LEU A 341 -4.40 -18.25 7.84
CA LEU A 341 -4.05 -17.98 6.44
C LEU A 341 -3.91 -19.29 5.65
N ARG A 342 -4.69 -19.43 4.59
CA ARG A 342 -4.63 -20.60 3.70
C ARG A 342 -3.96 -20.23 2.39
N ARG A 343 -3.11 -21.13 1.90
CA ARG A 343 -2.53 -21.04 0.56
C ARG A 343 -3.53 -21.56 -0.48
N SER A 344 -3.57 -20.92 -1.64
CA SER A 344 -4.26 -21.37 -2.85
C SER A 344 -3.22 -21.73 -3.91
N ARG A 345 -3.60 -22.47 -4.95
CA ARG A 345 -2.78 -22.50 -6.17
C ARG A 345 -2.71 -21.09 -6.74
N LEU A 346 -1.55 -20.69 -7.24
CA LEU A 346 -1.40 -19.44 -7.97
C LEU A 346 -2.31 -19.49 -9.21
N PRO A 347 -3.20 -18.50 -9.42
CA PRO A 347 -4.00 -18.40 -10.63
C PRO A 347 -3.15 -18.31 -11.90
N ALA A 348 -3.75 -18.52 -13.07
CA ALA A 348 -3.06 -18.36 -14.34
C ALA A 348 -2.68 -16.89 -14.63
N GLU A 349 -3.47 -15.96 -14.09
CA GLU A 349 -3.26 -14.52 -14.19
C GLU A 349 -3.70 -13.89 -12.86
N LEU A 350 -2.86 -13.03 -12.29
CA LEU A 350 -3.16 -12.32 -11.06
C LEU A 350 -2.60 -10.89 -11.14
N ILE A 351 -3.31 -10.05 -11.87
CA ILE A 351 -2.98 -8.65 -12.10
C ILE A 351 -3.23 -7.83 -10.83
N THR A 352 -2.24 -7.01 -10.50
CA THR A 352 -2.31 -5.99 -9.45
C THR A 352 -1.81 -4.65 -9.99
N GLU A 353 -2.50 -3.56 -9.67
CA GLU A 353 -2.12 -2.24 -10.15
C GLU A 353 -1.00 -1.64 -9.28
N ILE A 354 -0.07 -0.94 -9.94
CA ILE A 354 1.08 -0.28 -9.31
C ILE A 354 0.85 1.24 -9.33
N GLY A 355 1.33 1.94 -8.31
CA GLY A 355 1.34 3.40 -8.28
C GLY A 355 -0.06 4.02 -8.11
N PRO A 356 -0.16 5.33 -7.87
CA PRO A 356 -1.44 5.99 -7.66
C PRO A 356 -2.31 5.96 -8.93
N SER A 357 -3.63 5.94 -8.75
CA SER A 357 -4.59 6.10 -9.84
C SER A 357 -4.55 7.52 -10.45
N GLY A 358 -4.13 8.52 -9.67
CA GLY A 358 -3.99 9.90 -10.11
C GLY A 358 -5.17 10.81 -9.76
N VAL A 359 -5.14 12.06 -10.21
CA VAL A 359 -6.22 13.01 -9.98
C VAL A 359 -7.33 12.83 -11.01
N LEU A 360 -8.59 12.87 -10.59
CA LEU A 360 -9.72 12.82 -11.51
C LEU A 360 -9.75 14.08 -12.36
N ILE A 361 -9.61 13.93 -13.68
CA ILE A 361 -9.72 15.04 -14.62
C ILE A 361 -11.18 15.24 -15.00
N GLY A 362 -11.82 14.19 -15.50
CA GLY A 362 -13.21 14.24 -15.95
C GLY A 362 -13.60 13.02 -16.75
N LYS A 363 -14.57 13.17 -17.65
CA LYS A 363 -15.15 12.09 -18.46
C LYS A 363 -14.66 12.14 -19.90
N LEU A 364 -14.42 10.96 -20.45
CA LEU A 364 -14.18 10.73 -21.86
C LEU A 364 -15.51 10.67 -22.62
N PRO A 365 -15.50 10.79 -23.97
CA PRO A 365 -16.72 10.73 -24.79
C PRO A 365 -17.52 9.42 -24.65
N ASN A 366 -16.86 8.33 -24.25
CA ASN A 366 -17.50 7.04 -24.00
C ASN A 366 -18.15 6.93 -22.59
N GLY A 367 -18.05 7.97 -21.77
CA GLY A 367 -18.57 8.03 -20.40
C GLY A 367 -17.60 7.54 -19.31
N ASP A 368 -16.44 6.98 -19.67
CA ASP A 368 -15.43 6.56 -18.70
C ASP A 368 -14.77 7.77 -18.05
N ARG A 369 -14.36 7.65 -16.78
CA ARG A 369 -13.64 8.74 -16.10
C ARG A 369 -12.14 8.56 -16.25
N LEU A 370 -11.45 9.63 -16.65
CA LEU A 370 -9.99 9.70 -16.74
C LEU A 370 -9.39 10.23 -15.43
N LEU A 371 -8.48 9.45 -14.87
CA LEU A 371 -7.59 9.88 -13.79
C LEU A 371 -6.15 9.93 -14.30
N MET A 372 -5.42 10.97 -13.87
CA MET A 372 -4.07 11.24 -14.33
C MET A 372 -3.11 11.41 -13.15
N PRO A 373 -2.10 10.53 -13.00
CA PRO A 373 -1.04 10.73 -12.01
C PRO A 373 -0.20 11.96 -12.35
N VAL A 374 -0.25 12.97 -11.47
CA VAL A 374 0.57 14.18 -11.59
C VAL A 374 1.94 14.03 -10.94
N THR A 375 2.09 13.03 -10.07
CA THR A 375 3.34 12.71 -9.37
C THR A 375 3.91 11.37 -9.84
N ASP A 376 5.23 11.24 -9.73
CA ASP A 376 5.95 9.99 -9.93
C ASP A 376 6.82 9.67 -8.71
N ALA A 377 6.88 8.40 -8.32
CA ALA A 377 7.66 7.98 -7.15
C ALA A 377 9.17 7.84 -7.46
N GLY A 378 9.55 7.72 -8.73
CA GLY A 378 10.92 7.45 -9.16
C GLY A 378 11.67 8.67 -9.65
N GLU A 379 10.99 9.57 -10.34
CA GLU A 379 11.58 10.69 -11.06
C GLU A 379 10.88 12.00 -10.73
N LEU A 380 11.57 13.11 -10.99
CA LEU A 380 11.01 14.45 -10.78
C LEU A 380 10.06 14.79 -11.92
N SER A 381 8.78 15.02 -11.61
CA SER A 381 7.77 15.35 -12.62
C SER A 381 7.61 16.86 -12.82
N ARG A 382 7.15 17.21 -14.02
CA ARG A 382 6.71 18.52 -14.48
C ARG A 382 5.36 18.35 -15.17
N VAL A 383 4.38 19.07 -14.66
CA VAL A 383 3.03 19.10 -15.22
C VAL A 383 2.77 20.49 -15.75
N PHE A 384 2.33 20.61 -16.99
CA PHE A 384 1.90 21.88 -17.56
C PHE A 384 0.37 21.94 -17.59
N VAL A 385 -0.20 23.04 -17.10
CA VAL A 385 -1.63 23.28 -17.11
C VAL A 385 -1.89 24.64 -17.76
N ALA A 386 -2.31 24.67 -19.01
CA ALA A 386 -2.76 25.88 -19.70
C ALA A 386 -4.28 25.97 -19.62
N ALA A 387 -4.79 26.62 -18.58
CA ALA A 387 -6.21 26.70 -18.30
C ALA A 387 -6.56 27.93 -17.44
N ASP A 388 -7.83 28.31 -17.49
CA ASP A 388 -8.40 29.33 -16.64
C ASP A 388 -8.42 28.87 -15.18
N ASP A 389 -8.52 29.86 -14.27
CA ASP A 389 -8.53 29.66 -12.83
C ASP A 389 -9.47 28.55 -12.33
N PRO A 390 -10.72 28.44 -12.83
CA PRO A 390 -11.61 27.37 -12.39
C PRO A 390 -11.06 25.96 -12.60
N ILE A 391 -10.43 25.71 -13.74
CA ILE A 391 -9.87 24.40 -14.07
C ILE A 391 -8.55 24.20 -13.30
N ALA A 392 -7.67 25.21 -13.31
CA ALA A 392 -6.38 25.14 -12.63
C ALA A 392 -6.54 24.92 -11.12
N LYS A 393 -7.42 25.69 -10.46
CA LYS A 393 -7.71 25.53 -9.03
C LYS A 393 -8.29 24.16 -8.70
N ARG A 394 -9.17 23.61 -9.55
CA ARG A 394 -9.71 22.25 -9.38
C ARG A 394 -8.63 21.18 -9.45
N ILE A 395 -7.72 21.26 -10.42
CA ILE A 395 -6.58 20.32 -10.51
C ILE A 395 -5.73 20.41 -9.23
N VAL A 396 -5.46 21.62 -8.73
CA VAL A 396 -4.68 21.86 -7.52
C VAL A 396 -5.36 21.28 -6.28
N ILE A 397 -6.65 21.55 -6.04
CA ILE A 397 -7.35 20.99 -4.88
C ILE A 397 -7.49 19.47 -4.97
N ARG A 398 -7.76 18.90 -6.15
CA ARG A 398 -7.83 17.44 -6.35
C ARG A 398 -6.50 16.75 -6.11
N THR A 399 -5.40 17.42 -6.42
CA THR A 399 -4.05 16.94 -6.10
C THR A 399 -3.88 16.78 -4.59
N ALA A 400 -4.34 17.76 -3.80
CA ALA A 400 -4.39 17.63 -2.34
C ALA A 400 -5.41 16.58 -1.88
N GLY A 401 -6.56 16.47 -2.55
CA GLY A 401 -7.58 15.45 -2.27
C GLY A 401 -7.07 14.02 -2.45
N ALA A 402 -6.28 13.76 -3.50
CA ALA A 402 -5.59 12.49 -3.72
C ALA A 402 -4.52 12.20 -2.65
N GLY A 403 -4.10 13.22 -1.90
CA GLY A 403 -3.29 13.11 -0.70
C GLY A 403 -2.04 13.97 -0.71
N GLU A 404 -1.71 14.63 -1.82
CA GLU A 404 -0.48 15.41 -1.95
C GLU A 404 -0.43 16.67 -1.07
N ARG A 405 0.80 17.07 -0.72
CA ARG A 405 1.03 18.31 0.03
C ARG A 405 1.44 19.39 -0.95
N VAL A 406 0.54 20.33 -1.21
CA VAL A 406 0.70 21.31 -2.28
C VAL A 406 1.20 22.65 -1.70
N CYS A 407 2.20 23.24 -2.36
CA CYS A 407 2.64 24.61 -2.10
C CYS A 407 2.45 25.43 -3.37
N VAL A 408 1.53 26.40 -3.35
CA VAL A 408 1.33 27.36 -4.43
C VAL A 408 2.27 28.53 -4.24
N HIS A 409 3.13 28.77 -5.21
CA HIS A 409 4.05 29.88 -5.28
C HIS A 409 3.47 30.94 -6.24
N THR A 410 3.01 32.06 -5.69
CA THR A 410 2.35 33.13 -6.46
C THR A 410 2.70 34.49 -5.89
N ARG A 411 2.78 35.51 -6.76
CA ARG A 411 2.84 36.91 -6.33
C ARG A 411 1.44 37.48 -6.08
N ASP A 412 0.44 36.97 -6.79
CA ASP A 412 -0.96 37.32 -6.58
C ASP A 412 -1.60 36.37 -5.56
N MET A 413 -1.44 36.70 -4.29
CA MET A 413 -2.03 35.92 -3.20
C MET A 413 -3.56 35.90 -3.26
N SER A 414 -4.19 36.96 -3.79
CA SER A 414 -5.65 37.08 -3.84
C SER A 414 -6.27 36.06 -4.79
N ARG A 415 -5.58 35.77 -5.90
CA ARG A 415 -5.96 34.74 -6.87
C ARG A 415 -6.10 33.36 -6.24
N TRP A 416 -5.18 32.99 -5.34
CA TRP A 416 -5.07 31.63 -4.79
C TRP A 416 -5.55 31.49 -3.34
N VAL A 417 -5.99 32.57 -2.69
CA VAL A 417 -6.42 32.52 -1.30
C VAL A 417 -7.56 31.53 -1.06
N SER A 418 -8.46 31.37 -2.04
CA SER A 418 -9.64 30.51 -1.96
C SER A 418 -9.31 29.02 -1.88
N VAL A 419 -8.14 28.57 -2.38
CA VAL A 419 -7.75 27.14 -2.36
C VAL A 419 -7.04 26.73 -1.06
N ARG A 420 -6.73 27.68 -0.18
CA ARG A 420 -5.98 27.42 1.06
C ARG A 420 -6.74 26.44 1.95
N MET A 421 -6.07 25.35 2.33
CA MET A 421 -6.59 24.31 3.21
C MET A 421 -5.39 23.61 3.90
N PRO A 422 -5.59 22.69 4.87
CA PRO A 422 -4.49 22.13 5.66
C PRO A 422 -3.29 21.58 4.85
N GLU A 423 -3.55 20.96 3.69
CA GLU A 423 -2.51 20.41 2.82
C GLU A 423 -2.20 21.30 1.59
N ILE A 424 -2.72 22.53 1.55
CA ILE A 424 -2.41 23.54 0.53
C ILE A 424 -1.92 24.83 1.19
N SER A 425 -0.62 25.10 1.03
CA SER A 425 -0.02 26.37 1.43
C SER A 425 0.09 27.32 0.25
N VAL A 426 -0.17 28.61 0.45
CA VAL A 426 0.03 29.66 -0.55
C VAL A 426 1.12 30.59 -0.05
N VAL A 427 2.20 30.73 -0.82
CA VAL A 427 3.39 31.50 -0.43
C VAL A 427 3.83 32.39 -1.59
N ASN A 428 4.48 33.51 -1.25
CA ASN A 428 5.09 34.44 -2.20
C ASN A 428 6.62 34.29 -2.30
N SER A 429 7.18 33.24 -1.67
CA SER A 429 8.63 32.99 -1.64
C SER A 429 8.99 31.73 -2.44
N SER A 430 10.26 31.58 -2.78
CA SER A 430 10.78 30.38 -3.44
C SER A 430 10.82 29.15 -2.53
N ARG A 431 10.85 29.34 -1.20
CA ARG A 431 10.96 28.23 -0.25
C ARG A 431 9.59 27.55 -0.08
N PRO A 432 9.46 26.26 -0.44
CA PRO A 432 8.21 25.54 -0.21
C PRO A 432 7.92 25.34 1.28
N ALA A 433 6.64 25.11 1.61
CA ALA A 433 6.26 24.68 2.93
C ALA A 433 6.93 23.33 3.32
N PRO A 434 7.13 23.04 4.61
CA PRO A 434 7.73 21.78 5.03
C PRO A 434 6.96 20.57 4.50
N ARG A 435 7.70 19.59 3.95
CA ARG A 435 7.18 18.32 3.42
C ARG A 435 6.27 18.46 2.18
N THR A 436 6.34 19.58 1.46
CA THR A 436 5.70 19.75 0.15
C THR A 436 6.14 18.65 -0.80
N THR A 437 5.17 18.00 -1.43
CA THR A 437 5.40 17.00 -2.49
C THR A 437 5.17 17.58 -3.87
N VAL A 438 4.31 18.59 -3.98
CA VAL A 438 3.95 19.27 -5.24
C VAL A 438 4.05 20.79 -5.07
N SER A 439 4.86 21.45 -5.88
CA SER A 439 4.85 22.92 -5.99
C SER A 439 4.05 23.35 -7.21
N VAL A 440 3.17 24.34 -7.05
CA VAL A 440 2.45 24.99 -8.15
C VAL A 440 3.11 26.34 -8.40
N VAL A 441 3.44 26.64 -9.64
CA VAL A 441 4.07 27.90 -10.06
C VAL A 441 3.29 28.50 -11.22
N GLU A 442 3.30 29.82 -11.32
CA GLU A 442 2.72 30.52 -12.47
C GLU A 442 3.71 30.54 -13.62
N TYR A 443 3.18 30.36 -14.84
CA TYR A 443 3.96 30.49 -16.05
C TYR A 443 4.32 31.96 -16.29
N ALA A 444 5.61 32.25 -16.36
CA ALA A 444 6.11 33.53 -16.84
C ALA A 444 6.83 33.30 -18.17
N PRO A 445 6.36 33.86 -19.30
CA PRO A 445 7.08 33.76 -20.56
C PRO A 445 8.45 34.44 -20.43
N ARG A 446 9.50 33.81 -20.95
CA ARG A 446 10.81 34.45 -21.14
C ARG A 446 10.65 35.55 -22.20
N ARG A 447 10.32 36.77 -21.76
CA ARG A 447 10.51 37.99 -22.56
C ARG A 447 11.75 38.71 -22.02
N GLY A 448 12.46 39.41 -22.91
CA GLY A 448 13.81 39.98 -22.69
C GLY A 448 13.99 40.81 -21.42
N GLU A 449 15.25 41.20 -21.17
CA GLU A 449 15.73 41.91 -19.98
C GLU A 449 14.70 42.90 -19.41
N GLY A 450 14.03 42.50 -18.32
CA GLY A 450 13.07 43.34 -17.60
C GLY A 450 11.78 42.67 -17.14
N VAL A 451 11.46 41.44 -17.56
CA VAL A 451 10.19 40.78 -17.18
C VAL A 451 10.31 39.92 -15.90
N GLU A 452 9.34 40.09 -15.02
CA GLU A 452 9.11 39.31 -13.79
C GLU A 452 9.30 37.80 -14.01
N ALA A 453 10.38 37.22 -13.46
CA ALA A 453 10.62 35.78 -13.54
C ALA A 453 9.59 35.01 -12.69
N ALA A 454 9.14 33.84 -13.17
CA ALA A 454 8.32 32.92 -12.38
C ALA A 454 9.08 32.51 -11.10
N ILE A 455 8.36 32.38 -9.98
CA ILE A 455 8.95 31.89 -8.74
C ILE A 455 9.40 30.44 -8.94
N SER A 456 10.70 30.20 -8.77
CA SER A 456 11.27 28.85 -8.89
C SER A 456 11.41 28.21 -7.51
N PRO A 457 10.70 27.11 -7.21
CA PRO A 457 10.70 26.49 -5.89
C PRO A 457 12.08 25.90 -5.57
N THR A 458 12.63 26.28 -4.42
CA THR A 458 13.95 25.84 -3.96
C THR A 458 13.90 25.44 -2.47
N PRO A 459 14.21 24.19 -2.10
CA PRO A 459 14.54 23.07 -2.99
C PRO A 459 13.35 22.64 -3.87
N ARG A 460 13.64 22.07 -5.05
CA ARG A 460 12.59 21.57 -5.95
C ARG A 460 11.91 20.34 -5.33
N PRO A 461 10.58 20.30 -5.20
CA PRO A 461 9.87 19.11 -4.75
C PRO A 461 9.78 18.05 -5.86
N ALA A 462 9.20 16.88 -5.54
CA ALA A 462 9.05 15.77 -6.47
C ALA A 462 8.32 16.17 -7.76
N THR A 463 7.30 17.03 -7.65
CA THR A 463 6.51 17.49 -8.80
C THR A 463 6.38 19.00 -8.83
N VAL A 464 6.53 19.60 -10.00
CA VAL A 464 6.22 21.01 -10.24
C VAL A 464 5.08 21.11 -11.25
N ILE A 465 3.96 21.72 -10.86
CA ILE A 465 2.85 22.06 -11.75
C ILE A 465 3.01 23.52 -12.18
N THR A 466 3.16 23.77 -13.47
CA THR A 466 3.23 25.10 -14.06
C THR A 466 1.86 25.46 -14.63
N VAL A 467 1.23 26.51 -14.08
CA VAL A 467 -0.08 27.00 -14.49
C VAL A 467 0.08 28.21 -15.40
N ALA A 468 -0.42 28.11 -16.62
CA ALA A 468 -0.44 29.16 -17.64
C ALA A 468 -1.89 29.55 -17.99
N PRO A 469 -2.12 30.77 -18.50
CA PRO A 469 -3.42 31.16 -19.04
C PRO A 469 -3.91 30.19 -20.12
N ALA A 470 -5.24 30.03 -20.23
CA ALA A 470 -5.84 29.27 -21.34
C ALA A 470 -5.38 29.81 -22.70
N GLY A 471 -5.21 28.91 -23.68
CA GLY A 471 -4.68 29.25 -25.00
C GLY A 471 -3.16 29.42 -25.07
N THR A 472 -2.42 29.31 -23.95
CA THR A 472 -0.95 29.28 -23.98
C THR A 472 -0.48 28.02 -24.69
N THR A 473 0.23 28.18 -25.82
CA THR A 473 0.80 27.07 -26.58
C THR A 473 2.29 26.93 -26.30
N LEU A 474 2.74 25.68 -26.09
CA LEU A 474 4.16 25.34 -25.98
C LEU A 474 4.70 24.93 -27.34
N SER A 475 5.92 25.36 -27.67
CA SER A 475 6.67 24.80 -28.80
C SER A 475 6.94 23.30 -28.58
N GLU A 476 7.15 22.55 -29.67
CA GLU A 476 7.43 21.11 -29.56
C GLU A 476 8.62 20.81 -28.63
N ALA A 477 9.70 21.59 -28.72
CA ALA A 477 10.86 21.44 -27.83
C ALA A 477 10.50 21.62 -26.34
N GLN A 478 9.60 22.55 -26.02
CA GLN A 478 9.15 22.78 -24.64
C GLN A 478 8.20 21.68 -24.16
N ARG A 479 7.37 21.12 -25.04
CA ARG A 479 6.44 20.02 -24.71
C ARG A 479 7.17 18.78 -24.19
N HIS A 480 8.35 18.47 -24.75
CA HIS A 480 9.19 17.36 -24.28
C HIS A 480 9.71 17.55 -22.84
N GLY A 481 9.63 18.76 -22.29
CA GLY A 481 10.04 19.07 -20.91
C GLY A 481 8.95 18.84 -19.86
N PHE A 482 7.77 18.35 -20.25
CA PHE A 482 6.64 18.07 -19.36
C PHE A 482 6.13 16.64 -19.58
N GLU A 483 5.97 15.90 -18.49
CA GLU A 483 5.48 14.53 -18.54
C GLU A 483 3.95 14.45 -18.66
N VAL A 484 3.25 15.49 -18.18
CA VAL A 484 1.79 15.65 -18.31
C VAL A 484 1.49 17.07 -18.77
N ILE A 485 0.68 17.21 -19.80
CA ILE A 485 0.22 18.50 -20.33
C ILE A 485 -1.31 18.49 -20.34
N ILE A 486 -1.93 19.53 -19.76
CA ILE A 486 -3.37 19.74 -19.70
C ILE A 486 -3.65 21.09 -20.35
N GLU A 487 -4.31 21.09 -21.51
CA GLU A 487 -4.63 22.30 -22.28
C GLU A 487 -6.14 22.45 -22.36
N GLN A 488 -6.67 23.56 -21.86
CA GLN A 488 -8.09 23.87 -22.00
C GLN A 488 -8.42 24.23 -23.45
N VAL A 489 -9.42 23.54 -24.01
CA VAL A 489 -9.89 23.76 -25.39
C VAL A 489 -11.29 24.37 -25.44
N SER A 490 -12.06 24.24 -24.36
CA SER A 490 -13.37 24.89 -24.18
C SER A 490 -13.62 25.19 -22.69
N PRO A 491 -14.72 25.86 -22.30
CA PRO A 491 -14.99 26.19 -20.89
C PRO A 491 -14.96 25.00 -19.91
N ALA A 492 -15.27 23.79 -20.39
CA ALA A 492 -15.25 22.58 -19.57
C ALA A 492 -14.47 21.42 -20.20
N VAL A 493 -13.85 21.60 -21.37
CA VAL A 493 -13.12 20.52 -22.06
C VAL A 493 -11.63 20.81 -22.04
N VAL A 494 -10.86 19.79 -21.67
CA VAL A 494 -9.39 19.82 -21.66
C VAL A 494 -8.83 18.70 -22.52
N ASN A 495 -7.75 18.99 -23.23
CA ASN A 495 -6.90 17.98 -23.85
C ASN A 495 -5.79 17.60 -22.86
N VAL A 496 -5.76 16.34 -22.45
CA VAL A 496 -4.71 15.79 -21.57
C VAL A 496 -3.75 14.98 -22.41
N SER A 497 -2.46 15.28 -22.34
CA SER A 497 -1.39 14.55 -23.03
C SER A 497 -0.42 14.00 -21.99
N ALA A 498 -0.22 12.68 -21.98
CA ALA A 498 0.76 12.04 -21.09
C ALA A 498 1.20 10.68 -21.66
N ALA A 499 2.46 10.34 -21.42
CA ALA A 499 3.04 9.04 -21.76
C ALA A 499 2.79 8.58 -23.21
N GLY A 500 2.81 9.54 -24.16
CA GLY A 500 2.62 9.34 -25.60
C GLY A 500 1.18 9.24 -26.07
N LYS A 501 0.20 9.51 -25.20
CA LYS A 501 -1.24 9.46 -25.52
C LYS A 501 -1.93 10.77 -25.20
N ASN A 502 -3.00 11.05 -25.94
CA ASN A 502 -3.83 12.24 -25.78
C ASN A 502 -5.28 11.84 -25.52
N TRP A 503 -5.96 12.57 -24.66
CA TRP A 503 -7.35 12.38 -24.29
C TRP A 503 -8.09 13.70 -24.31
N LEU A 504 -9.22 13.75 -25.00
CA LEU A 504 -10.15 14.87 -24.91
C LEU A 504 -11.14 14.56 -23.78
N VAL A 505 -11.18 15.42 -22.76
CA VAL A 505 -11.88 15.13 -21.50
C VAL A 505 -12.80 16.29 -21.15
N GLU A 506 -14.06 15.98 -20.90
CA GLU A 506 -15.00 16.92 -20.28
C GLU A 506 -14.78 16.88 -18.76
N MET A 507 -14.32 17.99 -18.19
CA MET A 507 -13.99 18.11 -16.78
C MET A 507 -15.24 17.93 -15.91
N ASP A 508 -15.19 17.00 -14.95
CA ASP A 508 -16.27 16.85 -13.98
C ASP A 508 -16.31 18.10 -13.08
N MET A 509 -17.45 18.79 -12.97
CA MET A 509 -17.58 19.99 -12.16
C MET A 509 -18.35 19.68 -10.87
N PHE A 510 -17.63 19.30 -9.81
CA PHE A 510 -18.27 19.00 -8.52
C PHE A 510 -18.74 20.27 -7.81
N ARG A 511 -19.97 20.23 -7.29
CA ARG A 511 -20.57 21.35 -6.53
C ARG A 511 -19.74 21.68 -5.29
N ALA A 512 -19.22 20.67 -4.61
CA ALA A 512 -18.42 20.86 -3.40
C ALA A 512 -17.09 21.60 -3.64
N GLU A 513 -16.64 21.69 -4.89
CA GLU A 513 -15.42 22.41 -5.26
C GLU A 513 -15.67 23.91 -5.52
N HIS A 514 -16.92 24.35 -5.69
CA HIS A 514 -17.24 25.75 -6.04
C HIS A 514 -16.68 26.75 -5.03
N ARG A 515 -16.71 26.41 -3.73
CA ARG A 515 -16.18 27.25 -2.66
C ARG A 515 -14.67 27.57 -2.78
N TYR A 516 -13.92 26.76 -3.52
CA TYR A 516 -12.48 26.95 -3.72
C TYR A 516 -12.18 27.70 -5.01
N VAL A 517 -13.14 27.77 -5.92
CA VAL A 517 -12.98 28.28 -7.28
C VAL A 517 -13.54 29.71 -7.40
N SER A 518 -14.70 29.96 -6.80
CA SER A 518 -15.38 31.26 -6.85
C SER A 518 -14.82 32.24 -5.81
N LEU A 519 -14.58 33.48 -6.24
CA LEU A 519 -14.22 34.61 -5.36
C LEU A 519 -15.46 35.41 -4.90
N GLU A 520 -16.65 35.13 -5.43
CA GLU A 520 -17.87 35.79 -4.99
C GLU A 520 -18.34 35.23 -3.65
N PRO A 521 -18.55 36.08 -2.62
CA PRO A 521 -19.19 35.64 -1.40
C PRO A 521 -20.59 35.12 -1.73
N VAL A 522 -20.98 34.00 -1.14
CA VAL A 522 -22.37 33.52 -1.20
C VAL A 522 -23.22 34.55 -0.47
N SER A 523 -23.73 35.54 -1.21
CA SER A 523 -24.76 36.46 -0.74
C SER A 523 -26.02 35.62 -0.50
N MET A 524 -26.23 35.19 0.73
CA MET A 524 -27.56 34.70 1.12
C MET A 524 -28.50 35.89 1.02
N SER A 525 -29.29 35.94 -0.04
CA SER A 525 -30.49 36.76 -0.07
C SER A 525 -31.44 36.23 1.00
N VAL A 526 -31.36 36.80 2.21
CA VAL A 526 -32.44 36.69 3.18
C VAL A 526 -33.56 37.55 2.62
N GLY A 527 -34.50 36.89 1.93
CA GLY A 527 -35.75 37.52 1.49
C GLY A 527 -36.50 38.02 2.71
N MET A 528 -36.88 39.29 2.65
CA MET A 528 -37.76 39.96 3.60
C MET A 528 -39.21 39.55 3.33
#